data_AF-T0ZXE4-F1
#
_entry.id   AF-T0ZXE4-F1
#
_cell.length_a   1.000
_cell.length_b   1.000
_cell.length_c   1.000
_cell.angle_alpha   90.00
_cell.angle_beta   90.00
_cell.angle_gamma   90.00
#
_symmetry.space_group_name_H-M   'P 1'
#
loop_
_entity.id
_entity.type
_entity.pdbx_description
1 polymer ?
#
loop_
_entity_poly.entity_id
_entity_poly.type
_entity_poly.pdbx_seq_one_letter_code
_entity_poly.pdbx_strand_id
1 'polypeptide(L)'
;GDGADLLYCLNRETFDVHAPALRPGATVIYDPERLKIAGSELPVGTGALSLPTMELARKYTTQPILQNAVGLGAAAFISGIPLDVLHGVLTDSFGKKAGDILQWNLGASTDGYEYARQRASISDRAVRRAGPPKLLMTGNQAIALGAAAAGCKFLAQYPMTPATSIMHWLAAHAQELGI
;
A
#
# COMPACT_ATOMS: atom_id res chain seq x y z
N GLY A 1 6.72 -6.40 -19.36
CA GLY A 1 6.42 -5.13 -18.69
C GLY A 1 6.35 -5.36 -17.19
N ASP A 2 7.35 -6.02 -16.62
CA ASP A 2 7.10 -6.87 -15.45
C ASP A 2 7.93 -6.50 -14.22
N GLY A 3 8.84 -5.52 -14.35
CA GLY A 3 9.62 -5.05 -13.21
C GLY A 3 8.97 -3.94 -12.39
N ALA A 4 9.33 -3.83 -11.12
CA ALA A 4 8.84 -2.79 -10.21
C ALA A 4 9.70 -1.51 -10.27
N ASP A 5 9.05 -0.36 -10.04
CA ASP A 5 9.70 0.97 -10.00
C ASP A 5 10.03 1.42 -8.56
N LEU A 6 9.41 0.80 -7.57
CA LEU A 6 9.62 1.07 -6.15
C LEU A 6 9.46 -0.23 -5.36
N LEU A 7 10.38 -0.51 -4.46
CA LEU A 7 10.31 -1.67 -3.56
C LEU A 7 10.50 -1.21 -2.12
N TYR A 8 9.51 -1.44 -1.26
CA TYR A 8 9.63 -1.19 0.18
C TYR A 8 9.88 -2.49 0.94
N CYS A 9 11.07 -2.62 1.52
CA CYS A 9 11.51 -3.83 2.22
C CYS A 9 11.35 -3.69 3.73
N LEU A 10 10.43 -4.48 4.31
CA LEU A 10 10.27 -4.61 5.77
C LEU A 10 11.23 -5.65 6.37
N ASN A 11 11.79 -6.53 5.55
CA ASN A 11 12.71 -7.58 5.95
C ASN A 11 13.65 -7.97 4.78
N ARG A 12 14.63 -8.83 5.09
CA ARG A 12 15.62 -9.33 4.13
C ARG A 12 15.00 -10.15 3.00
N GLU A 13 14.05 -11.02 3.31
CA GLU A 13 13.38 -11.89 2.34
C GLU A 13 12.68 -11.09 1.23
N THR A 14 12.01 -9.99 1.58
CA THR A 14 11.37 -9.09 0.60
C THR A 14 12.39 -8.56 -0.40
N PHE A 15 13.60 -8.20 0.08
CA PHE A 15 14.67 -7.75 -0.80
C PHE A 15 15.17 -8.89 -1.70
N ASP A 16 15.54 -10.03 -1.12
CA ASP A 16 16.14 -11.14 -1.87
C ASP A 16 15.19 -11.68 -2.96
N VAL A 17 13.88 -11.75 -2.68
CA VAL A 17 12.87 -12.26 -3.62
C VAL A 17 12.54 -11.25 -4.72
N HIS A 18 12.44 -9.96 -4.39
CA HIS A 18 11.88 -8.96 -5.31
C HIS A 18 12.90 -8.02 -5.95
N ALA A 19 14.09 -7.86 -5.37
CA ALA A 19 15.15 -7.03 -5.96
C ALA A 19 15.52 -7.44 -7.39
N PRO A 20 15.61 -8.75 -7.75
CA PRO A 20 15.90 -9.15 -9.13
C PRO A 20 14.87 -8.66 -10.16
N ALA A 21 13.64 -8.34 -9.74
CA ALA A 21 12.59 -7.81 -10.60
C ALA A 21 12.58 -6.28 -10.68
N LEU A 22 13.53 -5.57 -10.07
CA LEU A 22 13.58 -4.11 -10.15
C LEU A 22 14.07 -3.65 -11.52
N ARG A 23 13.45 -2.58 -12.03
CA ARG A 23 13.92 -1.93 -13.26
C ARG A 23 15.05 -0.95 -12.95
N PRO A 24 15.93 -0.64 -13.93
CA PRO A 24 16.79 0.53 -13.83
C PRO A 24 15.96 1.79 -13.52
N GLY A 25 16.46 2.64 -12.64
CA GLY A 25 15.78 3.82 -12.09
C GLY A 25 14.82 3.52 -10.94
N ALA A 26 14.60 2.26 -10.56
CA ALA A 26 13.77 1.93 -9.40
C ALA A 26 14.46 2.31 -8.09
N THR A 27 13.66 2.54 -7.05
CA THR A 27 14.16 2.85 -5.69
C THR A 27 13.80 1.75 -4.71
N VAL A 28 14.77 1.34 -3.89
CA VAL A 28 14.55 0.44 -2.74
C VAL A 28 14.45 1.26 -1.46
N ILE A 29 13.33 1.18 -0.75
CA ILE A 29 13.17 1.79 0.58
C ILE A 29 13.39 0.69 1.62
N TYR A 30 14.21 0.95 2.63
CA TYR A 30 14.44 0.00 3.72
C TYR A 30 14.83 0.70 5.02
N ASP A 31 14.63 0.03 6.15
CA ASP A 31 15.09 0.51 7.45
C ASP A 31 16.51 -0.02 7.75
N PRO A 32 17.51 0.85 7.93
CA PRO A 32 18.90 0.43 8.15
C PRO A 32 19.12 -0.30 9.47
N GLU A 33 18.23 -0.16 10.46
CA GLU A 33 18.29 -0.93 11.71
C GLU A 33 17.79 -2.37 11.50
N ARG A 34 16.89 -2.60 10.54
CA ARG A 34 16.28 -3.91 10.30
C ARG A 34 16.94 -4.68 9.17
N LEU A 35 17.49 -3.98 8.19
CA LEU A 35 18.07 -4.55 6.99
C LEU A 35 19.33 -3.80 6.58
N LYS A 36 20.43 -4.53 6.39
CA LYS A 36 21.64 -4.00 5.78
C LYS A 36 21.69 -4.48 4.33
N ILE A 37 21.80 -3.52 3.42
CA ILE A 37 21.94 -3.75 1.98
C ILE A 37 23.26 -3.12 1.58
N ALA A 38 24.23 -3.93 1.14
CA ALA A 38 25.45 -3.41 0.55
C ALA A 38 25.15 -2.85 -0.85
N GLY A 39 25.88 -1.82 -1.28
CA GLY A 39 25.69 -1.25 -2.63
C GLY A 39 25.88 -2.27 -3.75
N SER A 40 26.69 -3.31 -3.53
CA SER A 40 26.90 -4.42 -4.47
C SER A 40 25.71 -5.36 -4.60
N GLU A 41 24.77 -5.35 -3.64
CA GLU A 41 23.56 -6.17 -3.67
C GLU A 41 22.43 -5.49 -4.44
N LEU A 42 22.51 -4.18 -4.65
CA LEU A 42 21.51 -3.43 -5.42
C LEU A 42 21.63 -3.78 -6.92
N PRO A 43 20.51 -4.08 -7.59
CA PRO A 43 20.51 -4.24 -9.05
C PRO A 43 21.06 -2.99 -9.74
N VAL A 44 21.75 -3.19 -10.87
CA VAL A 44 22.39 -2.10 -11.61
C VAL A 44 21.38 -1.03 -12.01
N GLY A 45 21.71 0.23 -11.71
CA GLY A 45 20.88 1.38 -12.04
C GLY A 45 19.71 1.61 -11.08
N THR A 46 19.61 0.86 -9.98
CA THR A 46 18.64 1.14 -8.91
C THR A 46 19.23 2.04 -7.83
N GLY A 47 18.37 2.88 -7.22
CA GLY A 47 18.70 3.68 -6.05
C GLY A 47 18.20 3.03 -4.77
N ALA A 48 18.65 3.54 -3.62
CA ALA A 48 18.14 3.13 -2.33
C ALA A 48 17.93 4.31 -1.38
N LEU A 49 16.83 4.27 -0.63
CA LEU A 49 16.49 5.19 0.44
C LEU A 49 16.53 4.42 1.77
N SER A 50 17.58 4.69 2.55
CA SER A 50 17.65 4.31 3.95
C SER A 50 16.69 5.20 4.75
N LEU A 51 15.64 4.61 5.30
CA LEU A 51 14.55 5.30 5.99
C LEU A 51 14.42 4.70 7.41
N PRO A 52 14.75 5.45 8.48
CA PRO A 52 14.66 4.95 9.87
C PRO A 52 13.18 4.91 10.31
N THR A 53 12.42 3.99 9.72
CA THR A 53 10.96 3.88 9.88
C THR A 53 10.56 3.65 11.32
N MET A 54 11.31 2.83 12.06
CA MET A 54 11.03 2.54 13.45
C MET A 54 11.26 3.76 14.34
N GLU A 55 12.34 4.50 14.11
CA GLU A 55 12.65 5.72 14.86
C GLU A 55 11.57 6.78 14.64
N LEU A 56 11.19 7.02 13.39
CA LEU A 56 10.15 8.00 13.04
C LEU A 56 8.79 7.60 13.61
N ALA A 57 8.42 6.31 13.55
CA ALA A 57 7.15 5.82 14.09
C ALA A 57 7.07 5.91 15.63
N ARG A 58 8.19 5.72 16.34
CA ARG A 58 8.25 5.74 17.82
C ARG A 58 7.83 7.06 18.44
N LYS A 59 7.83 8.17 17.69
CA LYS A 59 7.32 9.47 18.14
C LYS A 59 5.83 9.43 18.50
N TYR A 60 5.08 8.53 17.88
CA TYR A 60 3.62 8.46 17.99
C TYR A 60 3.16 7.28 18.83
N THR A 61 3.82 6.14 18.70
CA THR A 61 3.43 4.90 19.38
C THR A 61 4.59 3.92 19.49
N THR A 62 4.52 3.02 20.48
CA THR A 62 5.44 1.89 20.59
C THR A 62 5.08 0.73 19.67
N GLN A 63 3.89 0.77 19.04
CA GLN A 63 3.43 -0.28 18.13
C GLN A 63 4.24 -0.28 16.82
N PRO A 64 4.94 -1.38 16.49
CA PRO A 64 5.82 -1.43 15.32
C PRO A 64 5.06 -1.31 13.99
N ILE A 65 3.76 -1.60 13.96
CA ILE A 65 2.95 -1.56 12.73
C ILE A 65 2.90 -0.15 12.10
N LEU A 66 3.11 0.90 12.89
CA LEU A 66 3.08 2.28 12.39
C LEU A 66 4.26 2.60 11.45
N GLN A 67 5.32 1.78 11.44
CA GLN A 67 6.41 1.88 10.45
C GLN A 67 5.88 1.83 9.00
N ASN A 68 4.74 1.15 8.78
CA ASN A 68 4.10 1.08 7.47
C ASN A 68 3.60 2.45 7.00
N ALA A 69 3.11 3.29 7.91
CA ALA A 69 2.67 4.64 7.57
C ALA A 69 3.87 5.51 7.16
N VAL A 70 5.01 5.39 7.85
CA VAL A 70 6.26 6.08 7.48
C VAL A 70 6.73 5.65 6.10
N GLY A 71 6.81 4.33 5.85
CA GLY A 71 7.18 3.80 4.55
C GLY A 71 6.22 4.23 3.43
N LEU A 72 4.90 4.26 3.71
CA LEU A 72 3.88 4.72 2.77
C LEU A 72 4.04 6.20 2.43
N GLY A 73 4.39 7.04 3.41
CA GLY A 73 4.71 8.44 3.19
C GLY A 73 5.89 8.64 2.24
N ALA A 74 6.99 7.93 2.48
CA ALA A 74 8.16 7.98 1.62
C ALA A 74 7.86 7.46 0.20
N ALA A 75 7.10 6.37 0.10
CA ALA A 75 6.67 5.79 -1.16
C ALA A 75 5.76 6.74 -1.95
N ALA A 76 4.84 7.44 -1.28
CA ALA A 76 3.97 8.42 -1.90
C ALA A 76 4.78 9.57 -2.50
N PHE A 77 5.75 10.13 -1.77
CA PHE A 77 6.63 11.18 -2.29
C PHE A 77 7.38 10.72 -3.55
N ILE A 78 8.08 9.57 -3.48
CA ILE A 78 8.86 9.06 -4.61
C ILE A 78 7.95 8.77 -5.82
N SER A 79 6.72 8.31 -5.58
CA SER A 79 5.74 8.05 -6.64
C SER A 79 5.06 9.32 -7.18
N GLY A 80 5.36 10.50 -6.62
CA GLY A 80 4.74 11.77 -6.97
C GLY A 80 3.28 11.91 -6.55
N ILE A 81 2.84 11.11 -5.56
CA ILE A 81 1.49 11.17 -4.99
C ILE A 81 1.48 12.30 -3.95
N PRO A 82 0.60 13.31 -4.09
CA PRO A 82 0.50 14.39 -3.11
C PRO A 82 0.13 13.91 -1.70
N LEU A 83 0.70 14.57 -0.67
CA LEU A 83 0.48 14.20 0.73
C LEU A 83 -1.00 14.30 1.16
N ASP A 84 -1.73 15.29 0.63
CA ASP A 84 -3.17 15.47 0.88
C ASP A 84 -4.01 14.30 0.34
N VAL A 85 -3.64 13.73 -0.80
CA VAL A 85 -4.27 12.52 -1.35
C VAL A 85 -4.04 11.33 -0.42
N LEU A 86 -2.80 11.15 0.07
CA LEU A 86 -2.48 10.09 1.03
C LEU A 86 -3.27 10.28 2.34
N HIS A 87 -3.31 11.49 2.88
CA HIS A 87 -4.06 11.81 4.09
C HIS A 87 -5.56 11.57 3.94
N GLY A 88 -6.14 11.87 2.77
CA GLY A 88 -7.53 11.54 2.47
C GLY A 88 -7.79 10.04 2.62
N VAL A 89 -6.98 9.20 2.00
CA VAL A 89 -7.13 7.72 2.07
C VAL A 89 -6.95 7.20 3.49
N LEU A 90 -5.98 7.72 4.25
CA LEU A 90 -5.78 7.36 5.65
C LEU A 90 -6.98 7.79 6.52
N THR A 91 -7.57 8.95 6.24
CA THR A 91 -8.77 9.44 6.94
C THR A 91 -9.97 8.55 6.66
N ASP A 92 -10.21 8.17 5.40
CA ASP A 92 -11.27 7.24 5.04
C ASP A 92 -11.09 5.86 5.71
N SER A 93 -9.84 5.40 5.82
CA SER A 93 -9.51 4.07 6.37
C SER A 93 -9.53 4.01 7.90
N PHE A 94 -9.12 5.09 8.58
CA PHE A 94 -8.90 5.10 10.02
C PHE A 94 -9.78 6.09 10.80
N GLY A 95 -10.54 6.97 10.13
CA GLY A 95 -11.30 8.04 10.77
C GLY A 95 -12.43 7.58 11.68
N LYS A 96 -12.90 6.34 11.53
CA LYS A 96 -13.89 5.71 12.42
C LYS A 96 -13.26 4.90 13.56
N LYS A 97 -11.93 4.72 13.57
CA LYS A 97 -11.25 3.95 14.62
C LYS A 97 -11.09 4.81 15.87
N ALA A 98 -11.10 4.17 17.02
CA ALA A 98 -10.97 4.84 18.31
C ALA A 98 -9.53 5.32 18.58
N GLY A 99 -9.42 6.32 19.46
CA GLY A 99 -8.16 6.86 19.95
C GLY A 99 -7.36 7.60 18.88
N ASP A 100 -6.04 7.65 19.07
CA ASP A 100 -5.14 8.47 18.27
C ASP A 100 -4.68 7.79 16.97
N ILE A 101 -5.28 6.67 16.58
CA ILE A 101 -4.84 5.84 15.43
C ILE A 101 -4.76 6.68 14.15
N LEU A 102 -5.77 7.50 13.85
CA LEU A 102 -5.73 8.37 12.68
C LEU A 102 -4.56 9.36 12.76
N GLN A 103 -4.42 10.07 13.89
CA GLN A 103 -3.39 11.10 14.06
C GLN A 103 -1.97 10.52 13.99
N TRP A 104 -1.77 9.33 14.57
CA TRP A 104 -0.50 8.60 14.46
C TRP A 104 -0.17 8.27 13.01
N ASN A 105 -1.13 7.79 12.22
CA ASN A 105 -0.90 7.45 10.81
C ASN A 105 -0.63 8.70 9.96
N LEU A 106 -1.36 9.79 10.19
CA LEU A 106 -1.14 11.07 9.50
C LEU A 106 0.24 11.64 9.82
N GLY A 107 0.62 11.69 11.10
CA GLY A 107 1.93 12.17 11.53
C GLY A 107 3.07 11.31 10.98
N ALA A 108 2.99 9.99 11.17
CA ALA A 108 4.03 9.06 10.71
C ALA A 108 4.22 9.08 9.18
N SER A 109 3.12 9.15 8.42
CA SER A 109 3.21 9.27 6.95
C SER A 109 3.74 10.63 6.50
N THR A 110 3.40 11.72 7.19
CA THR A 110 4.01 13.04 6.94
C THR A 110 5.52 13.01 7.17
N ASP A 111 5.97 12.43 8.29
CA ASP A 111 7.39 12.32 8.62
C ASP A 111 8.15 11.51 7.56
N GLY A 112 7.58 10.38 7.11
CA GLY A 112 8.16 9.58 6.03
C GLY A 112 8.22 10.32 4.69
N TYR A 113 7.17 11.07 4.36
CA TYR A 113 7.08 11.88 3.14
C TYR A 113 8.15 12.97 3.12
N GLU A 114 8.27 13.75 4.19
CA GLU A 114 9.26 14.83 4.31
C GLU A 114 10.69 14.29 4.38
N TYR A 115 10.90 13.14 5.05
CA TYR A 115 12.20 12.48 5.07
C TYR A 115 12.67 12.11 3.65
N ALA A 116 11.78 11.49 2.86
CA ALA A 116 12.05 11.15 1.47
C ALA A 116 12.25 12.40 0.61
N ARG A 117 11.46 13.45 0.81
CA ARG A 117 11.58 14.73 0.10
C ARG A 117 12.95 15.38 0.21
N GLN A 118 13.62 15.21 1.34
CA GLN A 118 14.95 15.77 1.57
C GLN A 118 16.10 14.93 0.98
N ARG A 119 15.85 13.65 0.64
CA ARG A 119 16.91 12.65 0.37
C ARG A 119 16.73 11.88 -0.93
N ALA A 120 15.53 11.91 -1.49
CA ALA A 120 15.17 11.26 -2.74
C ALA A 120 14.56 12.29 -3.70
N SER A 121 14.47 11.89 -4.96
CA SER A 121 13.74 12.63 -5.98
C SER A 121 12.46 11.89 -6.33
N ILE A 122 11.47 12.63 -6.83
CA ILE A 122 10.29 12.03 -7.45
C ILE A 122 10.76 11.22 -8.67
N SER A 123 10.20 10.02 -8.84
CA SER A 123 10.49 9.16 -9.98
C SER A 123 10.15 9.84 -11.30
N ASP A 124 10.95 9.59 -12.33
CA ASP A 124 10.66 9.95 -13.72
C ASP A 124 9.35 9.32 -14.25
N ARG A 125 8.90 8.25 -13.60
CA ARG A 125 7.65 7.51 -13.83
C ARG A 125 6.57 7.81 -12.78
N ALA A 126 6.58 9.01 -12.21
CA ALA A 126 5.57 9.44 -11.25
C ALA A 126 4.13 9.17 -11.70
N VAL A 127 3.31 8.76 -10.75
CA VAL A 127 1.89 8.50 -10.96
C VAL A 127 1.20 9.82 -11.30
N ARG A 128 0.39 9.80 -12.36
CA ARG A 128 -0.41 10.96 -12.77
C ARG A 128 -1.87 10.68 -12.48
N ARG A 129 -2.59 11.70 -11.98
CA ARG A 129 -4.04 11.61 -11.80
C ARG A 129 -4.69 11.38 -13.15
N ALA A 130 -5.40 10.26 -13.29
CA ALA A 130 -6.03 9.86 -14.54
C ALA A 130 -7.56 9.97 -14.42
N GLY A 131 -8.11 11.04 -15.01
CA GLY A 131 -9.56 11.18 -15.21
C GLY A 131 -10.39 11.32 -13.92
N PRO A 132 -11.73 11.17 -14.04
CA PRO A 132 -12.63 11.23 -12.90
C PRO A 132 -12.48 10.01 -11.98
N PRO A 133 -12.97 10.09 -10.72
CA PRO A 133 -13.03 8.95 -9.82
C PRO A 133 -13.71 7.74 -10.47
N LYS A 134 -13.18 6.54 -10.19
CA LYS A 134 -13.71 5.26 -10.68
C LYS A 134 -14.00 4.34 -9.50
N LEU A 135 -14.87 3.36 -9.73
CA LEU A 135 -15.07 2.27 -8.79
C LEU A 135 -13.83 1.37 -8.77
N LEU A 136 -13.27 1.16 -7.58
CA LEU A 136 -12.23 0.17 -7.33
C LEU A 136 -12.87 -1.07 -6.71
N MET A 137 -12.75 -2.20 -7.38
CA MET A 137 -13.26 -3.48 -6.89
C MET A 137 -12.39 -4.63 -7.37
N THR A 138 -12.43 -5.74 -6.63
CA THR A 138 -11.79 -7.00 -7.04
C THR A 138 -12.64 -7.70 -8.10
N GLY A 139 -12.04 -8.66 -8.83
CA GLY A 139 -12.77 -9.47 -9.81
C GLY A 139 -13.95 -10.23 -9.17
N ASN A 140 -13.76 -10.76 -7.97
CA ASN A 140 -14.81 -11.47 -7.25
C ASN A 140 -15.96 -10.55 -6.80
N GLN A 141 -15.64 -9.30 -6.40
CA GLN A 141 -16.67 -8.30 -6.13
C GLN A 141 -17.46 -7.95 -7.40
N ALA A 142 -16.79 -7.83 -8.55
CA ALA A 142 -17.45 -7.57 -9.83
C ALA A 142 -18.38 -8.73 -10.24
N ILE A 143 -17.96 -9.99 -10.05
CA ILE A 143 -18.80 -11.18 -10.30
C ILE A 143 -20.03 -11.16 -9.39
N ALA A 144 -19.83 -10.93 -8.09
CA ALA A 144 -20.91 -10.90 -7.12
C ALA A 144 -21.92 -9.79 -7.42
N LEU A 145 -21.43 -8.58 -7.72
CA LEU A 145 -22.26 -7.44 -8.12
C LEU A 145 -23.02 -7.72 -9.42
N GLY A 146 -22.37 -8.32 -10.41
CA GLY A 146 -23.01 -8.71 -11.68
C GLY A 146 -24.11 -9.74 -11.48
N ALA A 147 -23.89 -10.76 -10.64
CA ALA A 147 -24.90 -11.77 -10.30
C ALA A 147 -26.10 -11.14 -9.59
N ALA A 148 -25.86 -10.26 -8.62
CA ALA A 148 -26.92 -9.54 -7.93
C ALA A 148 -27.72 -8.63 -8.89
N ALA A 149 -27.03 -7.88 -9.75
CA ALA A 149 -27.64 -7.02 -10.76
C ALA A 149 -28.47 -7.81 -11.80
N ALA A 150 -28.07 -9.05 -12.09
CA ALA A 150 -28.82 -9.97 -12.95
C ALA A 150 -30.01 -10.63 -12.26
N GLY A 151 -30.26 -10.32 -10.97
CA GLY A 151 -31.39 -10.84 -10.22
C GLY A 151 -31.16 -12.22 -9.60
N CYS A 152 -29.91 -12.61 -9.30
CA CYS A 152 -29.63 -13.83 -8.55
C CYS A 152 -30.33 -13.81 -7.16
N LYS A 153 -30.99 -14.92 -6.80
CA LYS A 153 -31.78 -15.11 -5.56
C LYS A 153 -31.36 -16.33 -4.73
N PHE A 154 -30.27 -16.97 -5.12
CA PHE A 154 -29.76 -18.14 -4.43
C PHE A 154 -28.33 -18.42 -4.87
N LEU A 155 -27.43 -18.61 -3.92
CA LEU A 155 -26.08 -19.11 -4.16
C LEU A 155 -25.84 -20.37 -3.33
N ALA A 156 -25.54 -21.48 -4.00
CA ALA A 156 -24.96 -22.66 -3.37
C ALA A 156 -23.47 -22.74 -3.76
N GLN A 157 -22.59 -22.50 -2.79
CA GLN A 157 -21.15 -22.55 -2.99
C GLN A 157 -20.47 -23.25 -1.80
N TYR A 158 -19.43 -24.02 -2.07
CA TYR A 158 -18.53 -24.51 -1.04
C TYR A 158 -17.32 -23.57 -0.93
N PRO A 159 -16.87 -23.17 0.27
CA PRO A 159 -15.70 -22.31 0.44
C PRO A 159 -14.42 -22.94 -0.13
N MET A 160 -13.82 -22.31 -1.15
CA MET A 160 -12.53 -22.70 -1.72
C MET A 160 -11.81 -21.48 -2.33
N THR A 161 -10.53 -21.29 -2.02
CA THR A 161 -9.68 -20.23 -2.61
C THR A 161 -9.56 -20.46 -4.13
N PRO A 162 -9.71 -19.42 -4.98
CA PRO A 162 -9.90 -17.99 -4.69
C PRO A 162 -11.36 -17.52 -4.67
N ALA A 163 -12.36 -18.39 -4.82
CA ALA A 163 -13.76 -18.04 -5.07
C ALA A 163 -14.57 -17.69 -3.81
N THR A 164 -14.11 -18.05 -2.60
CA THR A 164 -14.87 -17.86 -1.35
C THR A 164 -15.35 -16.41 -1.12
N SER A 165 -14.58 -15.41 -1.60
CA SER A 165 -14.94 -13.99 -1.42
C SER A 165 -16.19 -13.56 -2.20
N ILE A 166 -16.62 -14.31 -3.23
CA ILE A 166 -17.91 -14.09 -3.92
C ILE A 166 -19.06 -14.36 -2.95
N MET A 167 -19.02 -15.52 -2.28
CA MET A 167 -20.01 -15.90 -1.26
C MET A 167 -20.05 -14.90 -0.12
N HIS A 168 -18.90 -14.50 0.43
CA HIS A 168 -18.85 -13.51 1.51
C HIS A 168 -19.49 -12.18 1.11
N TRP A 169 -19.22 -11.70 -0.11
CA TRP A 169 -19.82 -10.47 -0.59
C TRP A 169 -21.34 -10.61 -0.72
N LEU A 170 -21.84 -11.67 -1.37
CA LEU A 170 -23.29 -11.88 -1.54
C LEU A 170 -23.98 -12.04 -0.18
N ALA A 171 -23.41 -12.81 0.74
CA ALA A 171 -23.96 -12.99 2.08
C ALA A 171 -24.05 -11.67 2.86
N ALA A 172 -23.03 -10.81 2.77
CA ALA A 172 -23.03 -9.51 3.45
C ALA A 172 -24.09 -8.53 2.91
N HIS A 173 -24.54 -8.71 1.66
CA HIS A 173 -25.51 -7.82 1.00
C HIS A 173 -26.85 -8.51 0.72
N ALA A 174 -27.04 -9.77 1.15
CA ALA A 174 -28.17 -10.59 0.74
C ALA A 174 -29.52 -9.96 1.12
N GLN A 175 -29.63 -9.45 2.35
CA GLN A 175 -30.85 -8.81 2.83
C GLN A 175 -31.19 -7.53 2.03
N GLU A 176 -30.20 -6.70 1.73
CA GLU A 176 -30.39 -5.42 1.02
C GLU A 176 -30.75 -5.63 -0.45
N LEU A 177 -30.15 -6.65 -1.08
CA LEU A 177 -30.33 -6.96 -2.50
C LEU A 177 -31.44 -8.01 -2.76
N GLY A 178 -32.06 -8.49 -1.68
CA GLY A 178 -33.09 -9.54 -1.71
C GLY A 178 -32.60 -10.81 -2.38
N ILE A 179 -31.37 -11.23 -2.08
CA ILE A 179 -30.75 -12.48 -2.55
C ILE A 179 -31.10 -13.61 -1.59
#